data_AF-A0A212R7G1-F1
#
_entry.id   AF-A0A212R7G1-F1
#
_cell.length_a   1.000
_cell.length_b   1.000
_cell.length_c   1.000
_cell.angle_alpha   90.00
_cell.angle_beta   90.00
_cell.angle_gamma   90.00
#
_symmetry.space_group_name_H-M   'P 1'
#
loop_
_entity.id
_entity.type
_entity.pdbx_description
1 polymer ?
#
loop_
_entity_poly.entity_id
_entity_poly.type
_entity_poly.pdbx_seq_one_letter_code
_entity_poly.pdbx_strand_id
1 'polypeptide(L)'
;PLDQIITGGESGPNARPSHPDWFRSLRDQCAMSETAYFFKQWGEWAPGEAIDDDMQSKTETGAWFFGGQWRQRPVTVRESETMTFDDEPDVWRVGKRRAGHLLDGREHREFPA
;
A
#
# COMPACT_ATOMS: atom_id res chain seq x y z
N PRO A 1 3.40 -13.57 -24.78
CA PRO A 1 3.60 -13.63 -23.31
C PRO A 1 4.06 -12.24 -22.84
N LEU A 2 3.83 -11.88 -21.58
CA LEU A 2 4.34 -10.62 -21.03
C LEU A 2 5.70 -10.89 -20.38
N ASP A 3 6.68 -10.03 -20.65
CA ASP A 3 8.05 -10.23 -20.14
C ASP A 3 8.19 -9.72 -18.70
N GLN A 4 7.47 -8.64 -18.37
CA GLN A 4 7.51 -8.03 -17.04
C GLN A 4 6.20 -7.32 -16.72
N ILE A 5 5.82 -7.33 -15.45
CA ILE A 5 4.79 -6.47 -14.88
C ILE A 5 5.42 -5.52 -13.87
N ILE A 6 5.19 -4.23 -14.05
CA ILE A 6 5.64 -3.18 -13.13
C ILE A 6 4.41 -2.55 -12.49
N THR A 7 4.38 -2.50 -11.16
CA THR A 7 3.29 -1.89 -10.40
C THR A 7 3.80 -0.86 -9.40
N GLY A 8 2.91 0.03 -8.97
CA GLY A 8 3.17 0.97 -7.90
C GLY A 8 2.00 1.93 -7.71
N GLY A 9 1.91 2.51 -6.52
CA GLY A 9 0.88 3.51 -6.22
C GLY A 9 1.23 4.92 -6.68
N GLU A 10 0.23 5.78 -6.68
CA GLU A 10 0.34 7.16 -7.14
C GLU A 10 1.15 8.03 -6.18
N SER A 11 1.91 8.98 -6.72
CA SER A 11 2.66 9.98 -5.94
C SER A 11 2.12 11.40 -6.21
N GLY A 12 2.33 12.32 -5.27
CA GLY A 12 1.94 13.73 -5.41
C GLY A 12 0.66 14.10 -4.64
N PRO A 13 0.29 15.40 -4.67
CA PRO A 13 -0.73 15.95 -3.76
C PRO A 13 -2.10 15.26 -3.87
N ASN A 14 -2.46 14.81 -5.07
CA ASN A 14 -3.76 14.20 -5.37
C ASN A 14 -3.68 12.67 -5.56
N ALA A 15 -2.61 12.04 -5.09
CA ALA A 15 -2.45 10.59 -5.20
C ALA A 15 -3.66 9.86 -4.61
N ARG A 16 -4.18 8.89 -5.35
CA ARG A 16 -5.29 8.04 -4.91
C ARG A 16 -4.77 6.84 -4.10
N PRO A 17 -5.50 6.43 -3.06
CA PRO A 17 -5.21 5.18 -2.36
C PRO A 17 -5.32 3.98 -3.32
N SER A 18 -4.43 3.02 -3.14
CA SER A 18 -4.39 1.77 -3.90
C SER A 18 -4.50 0.61 -2.92
N HIS A 19 -5.46 -0.30 -3.16
CA HIS A 19 -5.70 -1.38 -2.22
C HIS A 19 -4.51 -2.35 -2.23
N PRO A 20 -3.97 -2.77 -1.07
CA PRO A 20 -2.82 -3.67 -1.00
C PRO A 20 -3.00 -4.96 -1.80
N ASP A 21 -4.20 -5.56 -1.70
CA ASP A 21 -4.54 -6.80 -2.42
C ASP A 21 -4.45 -6.69 -3.94
N TRP A 22 -4.56 -5.50 -4.53
CA TRP A 22 -4.37 -5.35 -5.97
C TRP A 22 -2.93 -5.66 -6.37
N PHE A 23 -1.95 -5.20 -5.58
CA PHE A 23 -0.53 -5.49 -5.82
C PHE A 23 -0.21 -6.95 -5.51
N ARG A 24 -0.72 -7.50 -4.40
CA ARG A 24 -0.54 -8.91 -4.03
C ARG A 24 -1.12 -9.85 -5.09
N SER A 25 -2.33 -9.57 -5.58
CA SER A 25 -2.96 -10.34 -6.65
C SER A 25 -2.13 -10.34 -7.94
N LEU A 26 -1.60 -9.19 -8.35
CA LEU A 26 -0.73 -9.11 -9.53
C LEU A 26 0.59 -9.86 -9.33
N ARG A 27 1.22 -9.74 -8.15
CA ARG A 27 2.40 -10.52 -7.79
C ARG A 27 2.13 -12.02 -7.92
N ASP A 28 1.03 -12.50 -7.34
CA ASP A 28 0.71 -13.93 -7.32
C ASP A 28 0.40 -14.45 -8.73
N GLN A 29 -0.30 -13.66 -9.55
CA GLN A 29 -0.51 -13.97 -10.96
C GLN A 29 0.81 -14.06 -11.74
N CYS A 30 1.75 -13.13 -11.51
CA CYS A 30 3.07 -13.16 -12.13
C CYS A 30 3.87 -14.40 -11.72
N ALA A 31 3.82 -14.78 -10.44
CA ALA A 31 4.45 -16.00 -9.95
C ALA A 31 3.87 -17.26 -10.60
N MET A 32 2.54 -17.31 -10.80
CA MET A 32 1.87 -18.42 -11.49
C MET A 32 2.20 -18.50 -12.98
N SER A 33 2.46 -17.36 -13.63
CA SER A 33 2.75 -17.28 -15.07
C SER A 33 4.24 -17.19 -15.39
N GLU A 34 5.11 -17.37 -14.39
CA GLU A 34 6.57 -17.23 -14.52
C GLU A 34 6.98 -15.89 -15.17
N THR A 35 6.24 -14.82 -14.86
CA THR A 35 6.47 -13.46 -15.37
C THR A 35 7.20 -12.63 -14.33
N ALA A 36 8.23 -11.88 -14.72
CA ALA A 36 8.98 -11.04 -13.79
C ALA A 36 8.08 -9.95 -13.17
N TYR A 37 8.04 -9.88 -11.84
CA TYR A 37 7.28 -8.86 -11.11
C TYR A 37 8.19 -7.79 -10.46
N PHE A 38 7.88 -6.53 -10.74
CA PHE A 38 8.54 -5.37 -10.13
C PHE A 38 7.52 -4.49 -9.41
N PHE A 39 7.62 -4.43 -8.08
CA PHE A 39 6.89 -3.44 -7.28
C PHE A 39 7.77 -2.21 -7.06
N LYS A 40 7.40 -1.09 -7.67
CA LYS A 40 8.21 0.13 -7.64
C LYS A 40 8.18 0.80 -6.27
N GLN A 41 6.98 1.06 -5.76
CA GLN A 41 6.71 1.67 -4.46
C GLN A 41 5.20 1.85 -4.23
N TRP A 42 4.84 2.14 -2.99
CA TRP A 42 3.47 2.43 -2.55
C TRP A 42 2.90 3.78 -2.99
N GLY A 43 3.74 4.77 -3.30
CA GLY A 43 3.22 6.12 -3.59
C GLY A 43 2.95 6.91 -2.31
N GLU A 44 1.93 7.76 -2.26
CA GLU A 44 1.61 8.51 -1.03
C GLU A 44 0.90 7.69 0.05
N TRP A 45 0.38 6.51 -0.32
CA TRP A 45 -0.48 5.67 0.52
C TRP A 45 0.12 4.29 0.71
N ALA A 46 0.20 3.80 1.94
CA ALA A 46 0.72 2.48 2.26
C ALA A 46 -0.14 1.78 3.33
N PRO A 47 -0.23 0.44 3.32
CA PRO A 47 -0.83 -0.29 4.43
C PRO A 47 0.03 -0.16 5.68
N GLY A 48 -0.58 -0.37 6.85
CA GLY A 48 0.12 -0.26 8.15
C GLY A 48 1.36 -1.14 8.24
N GLU A 49 1.31 -2.35 7.68
CA GLU A 49 2.44 -3.29 7.64
C GLU A 49 3.66 -2.83 6.80
N ALA A 50 3.45 -1.88 5.87
CA ALA A 50 4.50 -1.41 4.97
C ALA A 50 5.20 -0.16 5.49
N ILE A 51 4.77 0.35 6.64
CA ILE A 51 5.32 1.53 7.30
C ILE A 51 5.84 1.15 8.68
N ASP A 52 6.95 1.76 9.08
CA ASP A 52 7.57 1.52 10.39
C ASP A 52 6.60 1.80 11.55
N ASP A 53 6.84 1.17 12.71
CA ASP A 53 5.99 1.16 13.93
C ASP A 53 5.60 2.55 14.52
N ASP A 54 6.11 3.66 13.97
CA ASP A 54 5.80 5.04 14.40
C ASP A 54 4.44 5.56 13.86
N MET A 55 3.58 4.68 13.35
CA MET A 55 2.29 5.04 12.71
C MET A 55 1.31 5.75 13.66
N GLN A 56 1.57 5.79 14.96
CA GLN A 56 0.65 6.30 15.98
C GLN A 56 1.14 7.59 16.65
N SER A 57 2.21 8.23 16.17
CA SER A 57 2.71 9.46 16.81
C SER A 57 2.02 10.74 16.33
N LYS A 58 1.20 10.69 15.27
CA LYS A 58 0.46 11.85 14.73
C LYS A 58 -0.87 11.48 14.09
N THR A 59 -1.73 12.50 13.96
CA THR A 59 -2.96 12.41 13.16
C THR A 59 -2.62 12.24 11.69
N GLU A 60 -3.10 11.17 11.07
CA GLU A 60 -2.87 10.84 9.67
C GLU A 60 -4.21 10.64 8.94
N THR A 61 -4.22 10.76 7.61
CA THR A 61 -5.42 10.43 6.84
C THR A 61 -5.45 8.93 6.55
N GLY A 62 -6.46 8.23 7.06
CA GLY A 62 -6.78 6.86 6.68
C GLY A 62 -7.72 6.81 5.48
N ALA A 63 -7.63 5.75 4.68
CA ALA A 63 -8.58 5.43 3.62
C ALA A 63 -9.11 4.00 3.80
N TRP A 64 -10.44 3.87 3.76
CA TRP A 64 -11.18 2.61 3.83
C TRP A 64 -11.86 2.35 2.48
N PHE A 65 -11.78 1.11 2.01
CA PHE A 65 -12.40 0.65 0.78
C PHE A 65 -13.64 -0.18 1.09
N PHE A 66 -14.81 0.39 0.84
CA PHE A 66 -16.09 -0.29 1.07
C PHE A 66 -17.02 -0.09 -0.12
N GLY A 67 -17.64 -1.18 -0.59
CA GLY A 67 -18.60 -1.13 -1.69
C GLY A 67 -18.03 -0.55 -3.00
N GLY A 68 -16.73 -0.76 -3.26
CA GLY A 68 -16.06 -0.24 -4.46
C GLY A 68 -15.65 1.23 -4.37
N GLN A 69 -15.75 1.86 -3.19
CA GLN A 69 -15.45 3.28 -3.01
C GLN A 69 -14.47 3.50 -1.86
N TRP A 70 -13.57 4.46 -2.07
CA TRP A 70 -12.70 4.97 -1.04
C TRP A 70 -13.40 6.01 -0.19
N ARG A 71 -13.34 5.84 1.13
CA ARG A 71 -13.70 6.87 2.11
C ARG A 71 -12.46 7.27 2.85
N GLN A 72 -12.17 8.57 2.90
CA GLN A 72 -10.99 9.11 3.54
C GLN A 72 -11.38 10.01 4.70
N ARG A 73 -10.68 9.90 5.82
CA ARG A 73 -10.80 10.84 6.93
C ARG A 73 -9.52 10.87 7.78
N PRO A 74 -9.30 11.93 8.54
CA PRO A 74 -8.29 11.92 9.58
C PRO A 74 -8.61 10.82 10.62
N VAL A 75 -7.57 10.16 11.11
CA VAL A 75 -7.55 9.31 12.30
C VAL A 75 -6.60 9.96 13.29
N THR A 76 -7.09 10.24 14.49
CA THR A 76 -6.26 10.84 15.54
C THR A 76 -5.38 9.79 16.22
N VAL A 77 -4.28 10.19 16.84
CA VAL A 77 -3.42 9.31 17.66
C VAL A 77 -4.24 8.48 18.66
N ARG A 78 -5.10 9.16 19.43
CA ARG A 78 -5.95 8.51 20.43
C ARG A 78 -6.91 7.49 19.82
N GLU A 79 -7.38 7.77 18.61
CA GLU A 79 -8.25 6.84 17.90
C GLU A 79 -7.45 5.62 17.46
N SER A 80 -6.29 5.80 16.82
CA SER A 80 -5.43 4.69 16.37
C SER A 80 -4.99 3.77 17.52
N GLU A 81 -4.76 4.30 18.73
CA GLU A 81 -4.42 3.49 19.92
C GLU A 81 -5.54 2.50 20.32
N THR A 82 -6.77 2.76 19.88
CA THR A 82 -7.96 1.95 20.22
C THR A 82 -8.48 1.11 19.06
N MET A 83 -7.91 1.28 17.86
CA MET A 83 -8.34 0.53 16.68
C MET A 83 -7.91 -0.93 16.80
N THR A 84 -8.79 -1.82 16.37
CA THR A 84 -8.45 -3.21 16.13
C THR A 84 -8.22 -3.43 14.64
N PHE A 85 -7.66 -4.58 14.26
CA PHE A 85 -7.39 -4.94 12.86
C PHE A 85 -8.60 -4.71 11.94
N ASP A 86 -9.82 -4.97 12.41
CA ASP A 86 -11.05 -4.82 11.62
C ASP A 86 -11.50 -3.35 11.46
N ASP A 87 -11.02 -2.46 12.32
CA ASP A 87 -11.36 -1.03 12.29
C ASP A 87 -10.34 -0.21 11.50
N GLU A 88 -9.11 -0.71 11.35
CA GLU A 88 -7.99 -0.02 10.73
C GLU A 88 -8.27 0.37 9.26
N PRO A 89 -7.73 1.49 8.78
CA PRO A 89 -7.81 1.84 7.36
C PRO A 89 -7.00 0.84 6.53
N ASP A 90 -7.47 0.53 5.32
CA ASP A 90 -6.72 -0.31 4.37
C ASP A 90 -5.36 0.31 4.03
N VAL A 91 -5.31 1.65 3.95
CA VAL A 91 -4.08 2.41 3.72
C VAL A 91 -4.08 3.77 4.43
N TRP A 92 -2.86 4.22 4.76
CA TRP A 92 -2.59 5.49 5.42
C TRP A 92 -1.86 6.44 4.47
N ARG A 93 -2.22 7.73 4.45
CA ARG A 93 -1.53 8.76 3.67
C ARG A 93 -0.26 9.21 4.37
N VAL A 94 0.81 8.48 4.15
CA VAL A 94 2.05 8.60 4.90
C VAL A 94 3.14 9.44 4.23
N GLY A 95 2.95 9.76 2.96
CA GLY A 95 3.97 10.42 2.16
C GLY A 95 4.88 9.43 1.43
N LYS A 96 5.21 9.71 0.17
CA LYS A 96 6.05 8.86 -0.70
C LYS A 96 7.28 8.27 -0.02
N ARG A 97 8.04 9.10 0.68
CA ARG A 97 9.30 8.67 1.31
C ARG A 97 9.08 7.60 2.38
N ARG A 98 8.02 7.74 3.18
CA ARG A 98 7.74 6.83 4.30
C ARG A 98 6.99 5.57 3.82
N ALA A 99 6.16 5.72 2.79
CA ALA A 99 5.44 4.60 2.18
C ALA A 99 6.37 3.50 1.65
N GLY A 100 7.54 3.87 1.12
CA GLY A 100 8.57 2.91 0.73
C GLY A 100 8.13 1.97 -0.41
N HIS A 101 8.80 0.83 -0.49
CA HIS A 101 8.71 -0.13 -1.60
C HIS A 101 8.70 -1.59 -1.16
N LEU A 102 8.43 -1.85 0.12
CA LEU A 102 8.26 -3.20 0.64
C LEU A 102 6.81 -3.63 0.46
N LEU A 103 6.59 -4.75 -0.21
CA LEU A 103 5.28 -5.39 -0.30
C LEU A 103 5.37 -6.70 0.49
N ASP A 104 4.59 -6.81 1.56
CA ASP A 104 4.65 -7.89 2.56
C ASP A 104 6.07 -8.07 3.14
N GLY A 105 6.70 -6.97 3.54
CA GLY A 105 8.01 -6.97 4.21
C GLY A 105 9.23 -7.25 3.32
N ARG A 106 9.06 -7.40 2.01
CA ARG A 106 10.18 -7.64 1.07
C ARG A 106 10.14 -6.77 -0.17
N GLU A 107 11.30 -6.59 -0.80
CA GLU A 107 11.38 -5.99 -2.13
C GLU A 107 10.96 -7.00 -3.21
N HIS A 108 10.29 -6.52 -4.26
CA HIS A 108 10.01 -7.29 -5.46
C HIS A 108 10.59 -6.53 -6.65
N ARG A 109 11.74 -6.97 -7.17
CA ARG A 109 12.54 -6.27 -8.19
C ARG A 109 13.03 -7.21 -9.29
N GLU A 110 12.15 -8.09 -9.75
CA GLU A 110 12.50 -9.05 -10.78
C GLU A 110 12.60 -8.37 -12.14
N PHE A 111 13.53 -8.84 -12.98
CA PHE A 111 13.71 -8.42 -14.36
C PHE A 111 13.56 -9.63 -15.28
N PRO A 112 13.16 -9.43 -16.55
CA PRO A 112 13.17 -10.51 -17.54
C PRO A 112 14.55 -11.18 -17.64
N ALA A 113 14.54 -12.47 -17.97
CA ALA A 113 15.73 -13.28 -18.20
C ALA A 113 16.51 -12.88 -19.47
#